data_AF-A0A945V783-F1
#
_entry.id   AF-A0A945V783-F1
#
_cell.length_a   1.000
_cell.length_b   1.000
_cell.length_c   1.000
_cell.angle_alpha   90.00
_cell.angle_beta   90.00
_cell.angle_gamma   90.00
#
_symmetry.space_group_name_H-M   'P 1'
#
loop_
_entity.id
_entity.type
_entity.pdbx_description
1 polymer ?
#
loop_
_entity_poly.entity_id
_entity_poly.type
_entity_poly.pdbx_seq_one_letter_code
_entity_poly.pdbx_strand_id
1 'polypeptide(L)'
;FDYPMMDISENKTPKSIIGELFYFSDLSQAIAELDQVEGFSGFGVSHNEYDRTLIPVTPRHEAPTLSWCYVARDLSSATKEIMSGSWKQYKSGF
;
A
#
# COMPACT_ATOMS: atom_id res chain seq x y z
N PHE A 1 17.41 -4.90 0.46
CA PHE A 1 16.50 -3.74 0.51
C PHE A 1 15.44 -4.01 1.57
N ASP A 2 15.07 -3.02 2.37
CA ASP A 2 14.14 -3.16 3.52
C ASP A 2 12.98 -2.19 3.31
N TYR A 3 11.90 -2.68 2.72
CA TYR A 3 10.71 -1.92 2.35
C TYR A 3 9.47 -2.59 2.95
N PRO A 4 8.45 -1.80 3.36
CA PRO A 4 7.22 -2.37 3.88
C PRO A 4 6.39 -2.97 2.75
N MET A 5 5.59 -3.98 3.08
CA MET A 5 4.59 -4.57 2.19
C MET A 5 3.21 -4.42 2.83
N MET A 6 2.21 -4.06 2.03
CA MET A 6 0.82 -3.98 2.45
C MET A 6 0.12 -5.33 2.21
N ASP A 7 -0.59 -5.81 3.22
CA ASP A 7 -1.44 -7.01 3.16
C ASP A 7 -2.85 -6.64 3.62
N ILE A 8 -3.84 -6.91 2.78
CA ILE A 8 -5.27 -6.65 3.05
C ILE A 8 -6.10 -7.94 3.03
N SER A 9 -5.45 -9.11 3.13
CA SER A 9 -6.13 -10.40 3.11
C SER A 9 -7.21 -10.50 4.19
N GLU A 10 -8.41 -10.93 3.79
CA GLU A 10 -9.62 -10.95 4.63
C GLU A 10 -9.52 -11.83 5.88
N ASN A 11 -8.52 -12.71 5.94
CA ASN A 11 -8.31 -13.66 7.03
C ASN A 11 -7.62 -13.02 8.25
N LYS A 12 -7.28 -11.73 8.22
CA LYS A 12 -6.62 -11.02 9.32
C LYS A 12 -7.58 -10.04 9.99
N THR A 13 -7.48 -9.94 11.31
CA THR A 13 -8.21 -8.91 12.08
C THR A 13 -7.86 -7.54 11.51
N PRO A 14 -8.83 -6.69 11.16
CA PRO A 14 -8.55 -5.37 10.61
C PRO A 14 -7.75 -4.55 11.62
N LYS A 15 -6.53 -4.19 11.21
CA LYS A 15 -5.63 -3.30 11.97
C LYS A 15 -5.59 -1.95 11.28
N SER A 16 -5.55 -0.88 12.08
CA SER A 16 -5.35 0.46 11.54
C SER A 16 -3.93 0.59 10.99
N ILE A 17 -3.81 0.95 9.71
CA ILE A 17 -2.54 1.19 9.04
C ILE A 17 -2.39 2.70 8.85
N ILE A 18 -1.23 3.22 9.23
CA ILE A 18 -0.94 4.66 9.23
C ILE A 18 -0.03 4.97 8.04
N GLY A 19 -0.50 5.86 7.19
CA GLY A 19 0.23 6.30 6.00
C GLY A 19 0.03 7.78 5.71
N GLU A 20 0.45 8.17 4.51
CA GLU A 20 0.29 9.51 3.96
C GLU A 20 -0.56 9.43 2.70
N LEU A 21 -1.42 10.43 2.49
CA LEU A 21 -2.23 10.55 1.29
C LEU A 21 -1.63 11.63 0.39
N PHE A 22 -1.35 11.27 -0.86
CA PHE A 22 -0.76 12.16 -1.85
C PHE A 22 -1.78 12.52 -2.93
N TYR A 23 -1.77 13.79 -3.32
CA TYR A 23 -2.61 14.32 -4.39
C TYR A 23 -1.71 14.78 -5.53
N PHE A 24 -2.01 14.32 -6.73
CA PHE A 24 -1.25 14.66 -7.93
C PHE A 24 -2.12 15.51 -8.85
N SER A 25 -1.52 16.54 -9.46
CA SER A 25 -2.20 17.37 -10.46
C SER A 25 -2.47 16.60 -11.74
N ASP A 26 -1.56 15.70 -12.14
CA ASP A 26 -1.75 14.71 -13.19
C ASP A 26 -1.69 13.30 -12.59
N LEU A 27 -2.86 12.80 -12.21
CA LEU A 27 -2.98 11.47 -11.61
C LEU A 27 -2.60 10.36 -12.59
N SER A 28 -2.90 10.53 -13.89
CA SER A 28 -2.65 9.47 -14.88
C SER A 28 -1.15 9.27 -15.10
N GLN A 29 -0.40 10.37 -15.20
CA GLN A 29 1.05 10.31 -15.32
C GLN A 29 1.69 9.72 -14.06
N ALA A 30 1.32 10.22 -12.88
CA ALA A 30 1.88 9.74 -11.61
C ALA A 30 1.62 8.25 -11.41
N ILE A 31 0.42 7.77 -11.75
CA ILE A 31 0.09 6.34 -11.70
C ILE A 31 0.96 5.54 -12.66
N ALA A 32 1.14 5.99 -13.90
CA ALA A 32 1.96 5.26 -14.88
C ALA A 32 3.43 5.14 -14.43
N GLU A 33 3.98 6.18 -13.80
CA GLU A 33 5.33 6.14 -13.22
C GLU A 33 5.42 5.19 -12.03
N LEU A 34 4.44 5.23 -11.12
CA LEU A 34 4.37 4.32 -9.97
C LEU A 34 4.19 2.86 -10.41
N ASP A 35 3.40 2.59 -11.44
CA ASP A 35 3.18 1.25 -11.99
C ASP A 35 4.52 0.61 -12.42
N GLN A 36 5.43 1.39 -13.01
CA GLN A 36 6.75 0.90 -13.41
C GLN A 36 7.65 0.59 -12.19
N VAL A 37 7.56 1.41 -11.14
CA VAL A 37 8.37 1.23 -9.93
C VAL A 37 7.90 0.03 -9.11
N GLU A 38 6.59 -0.14 -9.00
CA GLU A 38 5.94 -1.19 -8.18
C GLU A 38 5.71 -2.50 -8.95
N GLY A 39 6.20 -2.59 -10.20
CA GLY A 39 6.09 -3.80 -11.00
C GLY A 39 4.65 -4.18 -11.36
N PHE A 40 3.77 -3.19 -11.56
CA PHE A 40 2.38 -3.39 -11.96
C PHE A 40 2.22 -3.19 -13.48
N SER A 41 1.86 -4.26 -14.19
CA SER A 41 1.68 -4.25 -15.65
C SER A 41 0.21 -4.24 -16.08
N GLY A 42 -0.72 -4.04 -15.15
CA GLY A 42 -2.16 -4.00 -15.40
C GLY A 42 -2.96 -5.03 -14.62
N PHE A 43 -4.28 -4.88 -14.67
CA PHE A 43 -5.21 -5.75 -13.95
C PHE A 43 -5.29 -7.15 -14.59
N GLY A 44 -5.35 -8.19 -13.75
CA GLY A 44 -5.44 -9.58 -14.20
C GLY A 44 -4.10 -10.19 -14.68
N VAL A 45 -3.01 -9.42 -14.64
CA VAL A 45 -1.68 -9.92 -14.95
C VAL A 45 -1.15 -10.75 -13.78
N SER A 46 -0.67 -11.97 -14.06
CA SER A 46 -0.25 -12.93 -13.04
C SER A 46 1.14 -12.67 -12.48
N HIS A 47 1.98 -11.92 -13.20
CA HIS A 47 3.36 -11.63 -12.84
C HIS A 47 3.57 -10.25 -12.20
N ASN A 48 2.50 -9.54 -11.84
CA ASN A 48 2.63 -8.31 -11.06
C ASN A 48 3.28 -8.64 -9.71
N GLU A 49 4.19 -7.78 -9.24
CA GLU A 49 4.74 -7.89 -7.87
C GLU A 49 3.69 -7.42 -6.85
N TYR A 50 3.04 -6.31 -7.15
CA TYR A 50 1.95 -5.73 -6.37
C TYR A 50 0.70 -5.57 -7.21
N ASP A 51 -0.47 -5.73 -6.60
CA ASP A 51 -1.74 -5.34 -7.21
C ASP A 51 -2.09 -3.91 -6.82
N ARG A 52 -2.50 -3.10 -7.80
CA ARG A 52 -3.04 -1.77 -7.54
C ARG A 52 -4.51 -1.87 -7.13
N THR A 53 -4.83 -1.47 -5.91
CA THR A 53 -6.16 -1.62 -5.30
C THR A 53 -6.71 -0.28 -4.84
N LEU A 54 -8.01 -0.04 -5.05
CA LEU A 54 -8.72 1.07 -4.39
C LEU A 54 -9.07 0.66 -2.97
N ILE A 55 -8.53 1.37 -1.99
CA ILE A 55 -8.82 1.14 -0.57
C ILE A 55 -9.50 2.37 0.04
N PRO A 56 -10.43 2.18 1.00
CA PRO A 56 -10.96 3.28 1.78
C PRO A 56 -9.89 3.79 2.74
N VAL A 57 -9.64 5.09 2.71
CA VAL A 57 -8.73 5.82 3.61
C VAL A 57 -9.53 6.86 4.37
N THR A 58 -9.27 7.01 5.66
CA THR A 58 -9.91 8.03 6.51
C THR A 58 -8.87 9.09 6.87
N PRO A 59 -8.81 10.23 6.15
CA PRO A 59 -7.92 11.32 6.52
C PRO A 59 -8.36 11.97 7.84
N ARG A 60 -7.43 12.67 8.48
CA ARG A 60 -7.73 13.32 9.76
C ARG A 60 -8.72 14.46 9.54
N HIS A 61 -9.87 14.40 10.23
CA HIS A 61 -10.92 15.42 10.16
C HIS A 61 -11.65 15.52 8.81
N GLU A 62 -11.55 14.52 7.95
CA GLU A 62 -12.22 14.49 6.65
C GLU A 62 -13.08 13.24 6.49
N ALA A 63 -13.95 13.26 5.49
CA ALA A 63 -14.72 12.08 5.12
C ALA A 63 -13.80 11.00 4.53
N PRO A 64 -14.13 9.71 4.71
CA PRO A 64 -13.41 8.63 4.04
C PRO A 64 -13.40 8.83 2.52
N THR A 65 -12.26 8.54 1.90
CA THR A 65 -12.04 8.64 0.46
C THR A 65 -11.41 7.38 -0.09
N LEU A 66 -11.72 7.03 -1.34
CA LEU A 66 -11.07 5.92 -2.03
C LEU A 66 -9.73 6.40 -2.59
N SER A 67 -8.68 5.63 -2.34
CA SER A 67 -7.31 5.93 -2.77
C SER A 67 -6.65 4.70 -3.35
N TRP A 68 -5.79 4.90 -4.36
CA TRP A 68 -4.96 3.83 -4.90
C TRP A 68 -3.86 3.44 -3.92
N CYS A 69 -3.65 2.15 -3.76
CA CYS A 69 -2.59 1.56 -2.94
C CYS A 69 -2.05 0.30 -3.63
N TYR A 70 -0.76 0.01 -3.46
CA TYR A 70 -0.13 -1.21 -3.94
C TYR A 70 -0.11 -2.26 -2.83
N VAL A 71 -0.72 -3.41 -3.10
CA VAL A 71 -0.87 -4.52 -2.17
C VAL A 71 -0.01 -5.67 -2.65
N ALA A 72 0.80 -6.24 -1.76
CA ALA A 72 1.67 -7.35 -2.11
C ALA A 72 0.83 -8.61 -2.42
N ARG A 73 1.12 -9.24 -3.56
CA ARG A 73 0.49 -10.53 -3.92
C ARG A 73 1.14 -11.71 -3.22
N ASP A 74 2.45 -11.61 -3.05
CA ASP A 74 3.26 -12.61 -2.35
C ASP A 74 3.97 -11.96 -1.18
N LEU A 75 3.76 -12.52 0.01
CA LEU A 75 4.38 -12.10 1.27
C LEU A 75 5.47 -13.09 1.71
N SER A 76 5.87 -14.03 0.86
CA SER A 76 6.89 -15.05 1.18
C SER A 76 8.24 -14.44 1.62
N SER A 77 8.54 -13.23 1.14
CA SER A 77 9.73 -12.47 1.50
C SER A 77 9.54 -11.58 2.75
N ALA A 78 8.30 -11.44 3.24
CA ALA A 78 8.01 -10.67 4.45
C ALA A 78 8.50 -11.44 5.69
N THR A 79 9.37 -10.79 6.47
CA THR A 79 10.03 -11.44 7.61
C THR A 79 9.37 -11.12 8.95
N LYS A 80 8.67 -9.99 9.03
CA LYS A 80 8.10 -9.49 10.28
C LYS A 80 6.85 -8.66 10.02
N GLU A 81 5.82 -8.88 10.82
CA GLU A 81 4.63 -8.03 10.84
C GLU A 81 4.89 -6.74 11.62
N ILE A 82 4.45 -5.60 11.07
CA ILE A 82 4.51 -4.30 11.74
C ILE A 82 3.24 -4.12 12.58
N MET A 83 3.32 -4.54 13.84
CA MET A 83 2.16 -4.56 14.75
C MET A 83 1.55 -3.18 15.02
N SER A 84 2.33 -2.10 14.95
CA SER A 84 1.85 -0.73 15.13
C SER A 84 1.06 -0.18 13.93
N GLY A 85 1.11 -0.87 12.79
CA GLY A 85 0.57 -0.36 11.53
C GLY A 85 1.31 0.86 10.96
N SER A 86 2.44 1.27 11.56
CA SER A 86 3.22 2.43 11.12
C SER A 86 4.65 2.03 10.76
N TRP A 87 4.97 2.11 9.47
CA TRP A 87 6.33 1.88 8.98
C TRP A 87 7.34 2.86 9.59
N LYS A 88 6.96 4.14 9.71
CA LYS A 88 7.81 5.16 10.30
C LYS A 88 8.21 4.80 11.74
N GLN A 89 7.24 4.40 12.57
CA GLN A 89 7.52 3.95 13.95
C GLN A 89 8.39 2.68 13.99
N TYR A 90 8.11 1.72 13.11
CA TYR A 90 8.92 0.50 13.00
C TYR A 90 10.39 0.83 12.70
N LYS A 91 10.66 1.79 11.81
CA LYS A 91 12.01 2.21 11.44
C LYS A 91 12.68 3.11 12.47
N SER A 92 11.93 3.92 13.22
CA SER A 92 12.49 4.75 14.28
C SER A 92 12.84 3.95 15.54
N GLY A 93 12.31 2.74 15.72
CA GLY A 93 12.60 1.88 16.87
C GLY A 93 11.99 2.35 18.19
N PHE A 94 11.05 3.30 18.13
CA PHE A 94 10.33 3.88 19.28
C PHE A 94 8.84 3.97 18.94
#